data_AF-A0A259RTU8-F1
#
_entry.id   AF-A0A259RTU8-F1
#
_cell.length_a   1.000
_cell.length_b   1.000
_cell.length_c   1.000
_cell.angle_alpha   90.00
_cell.angle_beta   90.00
_cell.angle_gamma   90.00
#
_symmetry.space_group_name_H-M   'P 1'
#
loop_
_entity.id
_entity.type
_entity.pdbx_description
1 polymer ?
#
loop_
_entity_poly.entity_id
_entity_poly.type
_entity_poly.pdbx_seq_one_letter_code
_entity_poly.pdbx_strand_id
1 'polypeptide(L)'
;GLFVWLFTFVQNRLKIDDVLGVWSLHGVCGLWGALAAGIFGLKAFGGVGGVRFISQFIGSAVAIMLALTAGFVIYGALKLFIGIRLTEEQEYEGADLTIHRISATPKYD
;
A
#
# COMPACT_ATOMS: atom_id res chain seq x y z
N GLY A 1 14.83 -8.08 0.05
CA GLY A 1 14.62 -8.98 1.19
C GLY A 1 13.21 -8.83 1.75
N LEU A 2 13.00 -7.84 2.62
CA LEU A 2 11.72 -7.60 3.33
C LEU A 2 10.49 -7.54 2.41
N PHE A 3 10.52 -6.69 1.37
CA PHE A 3 9.42 -6.57 0.40
C PHE A 3 9.03 -7.92 -0.22
N VAL A 4 10.00 -8.62 -0.83
CA VAL A 4 9.74 -9.90 -1.54
C VAL A 4 9.14 -10.94 -0.62
N TRP A 5 9.68 -11.09 0.59
CA TRP A 5 9.16 -12.03 1.57
C TRP A 5 7.72 -11.69 1.99
N LEU A 6 7.48 -10.43 2.35
CA LEU A 6 6.17 -10.00 2.82
C LEU A 6 5.12 -10.03 1.70
N PHE A 7 5.44 -9.54 0.51
CA PHE A 7 4.55 -9.60 -0.64
C PHE A 7 4.13 -11.04 -0.94
N THR A 8 5.09 -11.96 -0.97
CA THR A 8 4.84 -13.38 -1.18
C THR A 8 3.97 -13.97 -0.05
N PHE A 9 4.22 -13.60 1.20
CA PHE A 9 3.43 -14.04 2.34
C PHE A 9 1.98 -13.53 2.27
N VAL A 10 1.79 -12.23 2.01
CA VAL A 10 0.48 -11.59 1.88
C VAL A 10 -0.32 -12.23 0.74
N GLN A 11 0.28 -12.38 -0.44
CA GLN A 11 -0.38 -12.94 -1.61
C GLN A 11 -0.70 -14.44 -1.43
N ASN A 12 0.29 -15.24 -1.00
CA ASN A 12 0.16 -16.69 -1.05
C ASN A 12 -0.46 -17.30 0.21
N ARG A 13 -0.25 -16.68 1.38
CA ARG A 13 -0.73 -17.20 2.67
C ARG A 13 -1.96 -16.46 3.16
N LEU A 14 -1.95 -15.13 3.12
CA LEU A 14 -3.10 -14.33 3.58
C LEU A 14 -4.19 -14.20 2.51
N LYS A 15 -3.86 -14.47 1.23
CA LYS A 15 -4.79 -14.35 0.10
C LYS A 15 -5.42 -12.96 0.01
N ILE A 16 -4.64 -11.94 0.37
CA ILE A 16 -5.04 -10.54 0.21
C ILE A 16 -4.56 -10.08 -1.16
N ASP A 17 -5.48 -9.59 -1.96
CA ASP A 17 -5.25 -9.12 -3.33
C ASP A 17 -4.64 -7.70 -3.33
N ASP A 18 -3.33 -7.62 -3.03
CA ASP A 18 -2.52 -6.41 -3.17
C ASP A 18 -1.80 -6.44 -4.52
N VAL A 19 -2.54 -6.15 -5.59
CA VAL A 19 -2.16 -6.35 -7.01
C VAL A 19 -0.74 -5.88 -7.34
N LEU A 20 -0.31 -4.74 -6.77
CA LEU A 20 1.00 -4.13 -7.03
C LEU A 20 1.96 -4.23 -5.84
N GLY A 21 1.59 -4.94 -4.78
CA GLY A 21 2.40 -5.07 -3.57
C GLY A 21 2.57 -3.74 -2.81
N VAL A 22 1.61 -2.82 -2.91
CA VAL A 22 1.70 -1.45 -2.37
C VAL A 22 1.80 -1.47 -0.85
N TRP A 23 1.04 -2.34 -0.19
CA TRP A 23 1.10 -2.47 1.27
C TRP A 23 2.47 -3.01 1.71
N SER A 24 2.96 -4.04 1.02
CA SER A 24 4.24 -4.67 1.37
C SER A 24 5.44 -3.76 1.10
N LEU A 25 5.40 -3.00 0.00
CA LEU A 25 6.46 -2.08 -0.38
C LEU A 25 6.38 -0.79 0.42
N HIS A 26 5.32 0.00 0.25
CA HIS A 26 5.25 1.35 0.80
C HIS A 26 4.86 1.34 2.28
N GLY A 27 3.92 0.50 2.68
CA GLY A 27 3.50 0.40 4.08
C GLY A 27 4.62 -0.14 4.96
N VAL A 28 5.03 -1.39 4.75
CA VAL A 28 5.96 -2.06 5.65
C VAL A 28 7.42 -1.65 5.43
N CYS A 29 7.91 -1.56 4.20
CA CYS A 29 9.29 -1.08 4.00
C CYS A 29 9.42 0.41 4.36
N GLY A 30 8.35 1.21 4.18
CA GLY A 30 8.31 2.60 4.63
C GLY A 30 8.42 2.72 6.15
N LEU A 31 7.62 1.95 6.90
CA LEU A 31 7.72 1.88 8.37
C LEU A 31 9.11 1.45 8.80
N TRP A 32 9.66 0.40 8.19
CA TRP A 32 11.01 -0.05 8.48
C TRP A 32 12.04 1.06 8.24
N GLY A 33 11.92 1.80 7.14
CA GLY A 33 12.79 2.94 6.84
C GLY A 33 12.76 4.03 7.90
N ALA A 34 11.56 4.40 8.39
CA ALA A 34 11.41 5.40 9.45
C ALA A 34 12.04 4.95 10.77
N LEU A 35 11.82 3.70 11.17
CA LEU A 35 12.43 3.12 12.37
C LEU A 35 13.95 3.01 12.23
N ALA A 36 14.44 2.57 11.08
CA ALA A 36 15.86 2.48 10.78
C ALA A 36 16.53 3.86 10.83
N ALA A 37 15.88 4.91 10.31
CA ALA A 37 16.37 6.29 10.46
C ALA A 37 16.46 6.71 11.93
N GLY A 38 15.50 6.29 12.76
CA GLY A 38 15.51 6.52 14.22
C GLY A 38 16.66 5.82 14.96
N ILE A 39 17.11 4.67 14.45
CA ILE A 39 18.20 3.87 15.04
C ILE A 39 19.56 4.34 14.50
N PHE A 40 19.75 4.28 13.18
CA PHE A 40 21.03 4.57 12.53
C PHE A 40 21.30 6.06 12.36
N GLY A 41 20.31 6.93 12.59
CA GLY A 41 20.52 8.38 12.67
C GLY A 41 21.22 8.84 13.96
N LEU A 42 21.33 7.96 14.97
CA LEU A 42 22.02 8.27 16.22
C LEU A 42 23.54 8.34 16.02
N LYS A 43 24.19 9.31 16.68
CA LYS A 43 25.66 9.47 16.65
C LYS A 43 26.40 8.21 17.12
N ALA A 44 25.82 7.45 18.05
CA ALA A 44 26.38 6.19 18.55
C ALA A 44 26.55 5.12 17.45
N PHE A 45 25.76 5.20 16.38
CA PHE A 45 25.84 4.34 15.21
C PHE A 45 26.46 5.03 13.98
N GLY A 46 27.17 6.15 14.18
CA GLY A 46 27.81 6.91 13.10
C GLY A 46 26.87 7.86 12.34
N GLY A 47 25.62 8.04 12.80
CA GLY A 47 24.67 8.97 12.21
C GLY A 47 24.95 10.43 12.54
N VAL A 48 24.33 11.34 11.77
CA VAL A 48 24.50 12.80 11.91
C VAL A 48 23.95 13.36 13.24
N GLY A 49 23.13 12.59 13.96
CA GLY A 49 22.42 13.06 15.17
C GLY A 49 21.19 13.90 14.82
N GLY A 50 20.53 14.44 15.85
CA GLY A 50 19.30 15.24 15.68
C GLY A 50 18.03 14.41 15.39
N VAL A 51 18.17 13.10 15.17
CA VAL A 51 17.05 12.17 15.03
C VAL A 51 16.79 11.47 16.37
N ARG A 52 15.52 11.38 16.77
CA ARG A 52 15.10 10.65 17.98
C ARG A 52 14.25 9.46 17.56
N PHE A 53 14.62 8.26 18.02
CA PHE A 53 13.87 7.03 17.74
C PHE A 53 12.38 7.15 18.14
N ILE A 54 12.10 7.67 19.34
CA ILE A 54 10.72 7.87 19.83
C ILE A 54 9.91 8.78 18.90
N SER A 55 10.53 9.82 18.33
CA SER A 55 9.85 10.69 17.37
C SER A 55 9.51 9.97 16.06
N GLN A 56 10.45 9.17 15.52
CA GLN A 56 10.20 8.35 14.32
C GLN A 56 9.12 7.29 14.56
N PHE A 57 9.14 6.64 15.73
CA PHE A 57 8.15 5.64 16.11
C PHE A 57 6.75 6.25 16.24
N ILE A 58 6.59 7.32 17.03
CA ILE A 58 5.29 7.98 17.23
C ILE A 58 4.79 8.55 15.90
N GLY A 59 5.65 9.23 15.13
CA GLY A 59 5.28 9.78 13.83
C GLY A 59 4.78 8.71 12.86
N SER A 60 5.48 7.56 12.80
CA SER A 60 5.06 6.44 11.96
C SER A 60 3.74 5.82 12.43
N ALA A 61 3.56 5.65 13.74
CA ALA A 61 2.33 5.10 14.31
C ALA A 61 1.12 6.02 14.02
N VAL A 62 1.28 7.34 14.19
CA VAL A 62 0.25 8.33 13.87
C VAL A 62 -0.07 8.31 12.37
N ALA A 63 0.95 8.26 11.51
CA ALA A 63 0.74 8.21 10.06
C ALA A 63 -0.01 6.94 9.64
N ILE A 64 0.34 5.78 10.19
CA ILE A 64 -0.36 4.50 9.92
C ILE A 64 -1.81 4.57 10.40
N MET A 65 -2.04 5.04 11.64
CA MET A 65 -3.39 5.17 12.19
C MET A 65 -4.26 6.10 11.35
N LEU A 66 -3.71 7.25 10.94
CA LEU A 66 -4.42 8.20 10.09
C LEU A 66 -4.73 7.59 8.72
N ALA A 67 -3.75 6.95 8.07
CA ALA A 67 -3.92 6.35 6.75
C ALA A 67 -4.97 5.23 6.77
N LEU A 68 -4.93 4.33 7.77
CA LEU A 68 -5.89 3.24 7.91
C LEU A 68 -7.30 3.77 8.23
N THR A 69 -7.41 4.73 9.16
CA THR A 69 -8.71 5.29 9.56
C THR A 69 -9.34 6.06 8.41
N ALA A 70 -8.59 6.98 7.79
CA ALA A 70 -9.08 7.78 6.67
C ALA A 70 -9.41 6.89 5.46
N GLY A 71 -8.53 5.95 5.11
CA GLY A 71 -8.78 5.00 4.04
C GLY A 71 -10.03 4.17 4.28
N PHE A 72 -10.18 3.57 5.47
CA PHE A 72 -11.36 2.78 5.80
C PHE A 72 -12.65 3.61 5.76
N VAL A 73 -12.65 4.81 6.32
CA VAL A 73 -13.84 5.69 6.31
C VAL A 73 -14.19 6.13 4.90
N ILE A 74 -13.23 6.60 4.11
CA ILE A 74 -13.47 7.13 2.76
C ILE A 74 -13.92 6.00 1.83
N TYR A 75 -13.14 4.91 1.71
CA TYR A 75 -13.49 3.82 0.81
C TYR A 75 -14.72 3.03 1.30
N GLY A 76 -14.94 2.95 2.62
CA GLY A 76 -16.15 2.38 3.20
C GLY A 76 -17.40 3.20 2.83
N ALA A 77 -17.33 4.52 2.93
CA ALA A 77 -18.41 5.40 2.51
C ALA A 77 -18.67 5.31 1.00
N LEU A 78 -17.62 5.38 0.18
CA LEU A 78 -17.77 5.22 -1.27
C LEU A 78 -18.39 3.86 -1.65
N LYS A 79 -17.97 2.78 -0.99
CA LYS A 79 -18.56 1.45 -1.17
C LYS A 79 -20.05 1.42 -0.84
N LEU A 80 -20.47 2.11 0.22
CA LEU A 80 -21.87 2.12 0.66
C LEU A 80 -22.78 2.95 -0.26
N PHE A 81 -22.30 4.10 -0.74
CA PHE A 81 -23.14 5.06 -1.47
C PHE A 81 -23.03 4.97 -3.00
N ILE A 82 -21.88 4.58 -3.52
CA ILE A 82 -21.59 4.63 -4.97
C ILE A 82 -21.25 3.23 -5.51
N GLY A 83 -20.55 2.42 -4.72
CA GLY A 83 -19.88 1.22 -5.22
C GLY A 83 -18.55 1.58 -5.89
N ILE A 84 -17.51 0.82 -5.60
CA ILE A 84 -16.13 1.10 -6.04
C ILE A 84 -15.44 -0.09 -6.73
N ARG A 85 -16.19 -1.18 -6.96
CA ARG A 85 -15.72 -2.34 -7.71
C ARG A 85 -16.68 -2.65 -8.84
N LEU A 86 -16.14 -3.20 -9.92
CA LEU A 86 -16.89 -3.76 -11.03
C LEU A 86 -17.72 -4.96 -10.57
N THR A 87 -18.77 -5.28 -11.33
CA THR A 87 -19.43 -6.59 -11.19
C THR A 87 -18.49 -7.70 -11.66
N GLU A 88 -18.76 -8.94 -11.25
CA GLU A 88 -17.93 -10.09 -11.63
C GLU A 88 -17.86 -10.30 -13.15
N GLU A 89 -18.99 -10.08 -13.86
CA GLU A 89 -19.04 -10.10 -15.32
C GLU A 89 -18.22 -8.98 -15.95
N GLN A 90 -18.31 -7.76 -15.40
CA GLN A 90 -17.53 -6.63 -15.90
C GLN A 90 -16.02 -6.79 -15.63
N GLU A 91 -15.66 -7.38 -14.50
CA GLU A 91 -14.27 -7.69 -14.16
C GLU A 91 -13.72 -8.78 -15.08
N TYR A 92 -14.54 -9.78 -15.45
CA TYR A 92 -14.19 -10.82 -16.41
C TYR A 92 -13.95 -10.27 -17.83
N GLU A 93 -14.84 -9.37 -18.31
CA GLU A 93 -14.67 -8.73 -19.62
C GLU A 93 -13.54 -7.68 -19.63
N GLY A 94 -13.21 -7.10 -18.48
CA GLY A 94 -12.14 -6.11 -18.31
C GLY A 94 -12.63 -4.66 -18.38
N ALA A 95 -11.96 -3.78 -17.61
CA ALA A 95 -12.34 -2.37 -17.47
C ALA A 95 -12.27 -1.58 -18.79
N ASP A 96 -11.34 -1.94 -19.70
CA ASP A 96 -11.18 -1.28 -20.99
C ASP A 96 -12.44 -1.42 -21.87
N LEU A 97 -13.06 -2.60 -21.87
CA LEU A 97 -14.28 -2.86 -22.62
C LEU A 97 -15.53 -2.36 -21.88
N THR A 98 -15.61 -2.60 -20.58
CA THR A 98 -16.83 -2.40 -19.79
C THR A 98 -17.04 -0.96 -19.34
N ILE A 99 -15.97 -0.24 -19.03
CA ILE A 99 -16.00 1.18 -18.64
C ILE A 99 -15.68 2.05 -19.85
N HIS A 100 -14.54 1.80 -20.50
CA HIS A 100 -13.98 2.72 -21.48
C HIS A 100 -14.45 2.45 -22.92
N ARG A 101 -15.01 1.26 -23.19
CA ARG A 101 -15.48 0.81 -24.53
C ARG A 101 -14.40 0.90 -25.61
N ILE A 102 -13.16 0.57 -25.24
CA ILE A 102 -11.98 0.54 -26.12
C ILE A 102 -11.25 -0.80 -26.02
N SER A 103 -10.45 -1.12 -27.04
CA SER A 103 -9.52 -2.24 -26.99
C SER A 103 -8.20 -1.83 -26.34
N ALA A 104 -7.67 -2.67 -25.44
CA ALA A 104 -6.35 -2.50 -24.83
C ALA A 104 -5.19 -2.71 -25.81
N THR A 105 -5.44 -3.50 -26.86
CA THR A 105 -4.47 -3.84 -27.90
C THR A 105 -4.82 -3.14 -29.21
N PRO A 106 -3.82 -2.75 -30.02
CA PRO A 106 -4.05 -2.27 -31.38
C PRO A 106 -4.82 -3.32 -32.18
N LYS A 107 -5.76 -2.86 -33.03
CA LYS A 107 -6.30 -3.73 -34.07
C LYS A 107 -5.19 -3.98 -35.07
N TYR A 108 -4.73 -5.23 -35.16
CA TYR A 108 -3.88 -5.68 -36.24
C TYR A 108 -4.80 -6.13 -37.38
N ASP A 109 -5.41 -5.14 -38.03
CA ASP A 109 -6.17 -5.29 -39.27
C ASP A 109 -5.41 -4.53 -40.37
#